data_AF-I4VM64-F1
#
_entry.id   AF-I4VM64-F1
#
_cell.length_a   1.000
_cell.length_b   1.000
_cell.length_c   1.000
_cell.angle_alpha   90.00
_cell.angle_beta   90.00
_cell.angle_gamma   90.00
#
_symmetry.space_group_name_H-M   'P 1'
#
loop_
_entity.id
_entity.type
_entity.pdbx_description
1 polymer ?
#
loop_
_entity_poly.entity_id
_entity_poly.type
_entity_poly.pdbx_seq_one_letter_code
_entity_poly.pdbx_strand_id
1 'polypeptide(L)'
;PSRPTAIIDANTGEVVKSWNGLTDASATGPGGNQKTGKYIYGTDYAALDVTQSGSTCTLQNTNVKTYNLNHGTSGGSVVSFTCSNSDTDAINGAYSPVNDAHHFGGVVHDMYNAYTGAPPLNMQL
;
A
#
# COMPACT_ATOMS: atom_id res chain seq x y z
N PRO A 1 11.48 -0.86 0.46
CA PRO A 1 12.20 0.36 0.02
C PRO A 1 12.61 1.16 1.27
N SER A 2 13.75 1.84 1.24
CA SER A 2 14.16 2.77 2.28
C SER A 2 14.73 4.03 1.63
N ARG A 3 14.32 5.20 2.13
CA ARG A 3 14.83 6.51 1.75
C ARG A 3 15.45 7.17 3.00
N PRO A 4 16.61 6.68 3.46
CA PRO A 4 17.21 7.17 4.69
C PRO A 4 17.51 8.66 4.55
N THR A 5 16.92 9.44 5.45
CA THR A 5 17.14 10.89 5.57
C THR A 5 17.69 11.13 6.97
N ALA A 6 18.67 12.02 7.09
CA ALA A 6 19.27 12.35 8.36
C ALA A 6 19.59 13.83 8.48
N ILE A 7 19.48 14.36 9.69
CA ILE A 7 20.08 15.63 10.09
C ILE A 7 21.41 15.27 10.76
N ILE A 8 22.49 15.85 10.25
CA ILE A 8 23.86 15.63 10.73
C ILE A 8 24.36 16.95 11.29
N ASP A 9 24.93 16.93 12.50
CA ASP A 9 25.64 18.07 13.05
C ASP A 9 26.89 18.36 12.20
N ALA A 10 26.99 19.58 11.70
CA ALA A 10 28.05 19.96 10.76
C ALA A 10 29.45 20.00 11.39
N ASN A 11 29.56 20.16 12.71
CA ASN A 11 30.84 20.29 13.42
C ASN A 11 31.31 18.97 14.01
N THR A 12 30.39 18.13 14.51
CA THR A 12 30.74 16.85 15.15
C THR A 12 30.58 15.64 14.23
N GLY A 13 29.81 15.77 13.15
CA GLY A 13 29.45 14.66 12.26
C GLY A 13 28.43 13.69 12.87
N GLU A 14 27.84 14.02 14.02
CA GLU A 14 26.87 13.18 14.70
C GLU A 14 25.51 13.19 13.97
N VAL A 15 24.86 12.03 13.89
CA VAL A 15 23.49 11.92 13.35
C VAL A 15 22.51 12.35 14.45
N VAL A 16 22.06 13.60 14.36
CA VAL A 16 21.11 14.21 15.30
C VAL A 16 19.72 13.57 15.18
N LYS A 17 19.32 13.21 13.95
CA LYS A 17 18.05 12.55 13.68
C LYS A 17 18.15 11.76 12.40
N SER A 18 17.57 10.56 12.35
CA SER A 18 17.38 9.80 11.12
C SER A 18 15.94 9.34 10.99
N TRP A 19 15.43 9.31 9.76
CA TRP A 19 14.11 8.79 9.45
C TRP A 19 14.05 8.23 8.03
N ASN A 20 13.01 7.45 7.74
CA ASN A 20 12.73 6.99 6.40
C ASN A 20 11.84 8.03 5.72
N GLY A 21 12.38 8.77 4.76
CA GLY A 21 11.70 9.91 4.13
C GLY A 21 10.58 9.51 3.18
N LEU A 22 10.10 8.27 3.19
CA LEU A 22 8.98 7.79 2.38
C LEU A 22 7.74 8.66 2.60
N THR A 23 7.02 8.95 1.52
CA THR A 23 5.83 9.82 1.52
C THR A 23 4.61 8.99 1.17
N ASP A 24 3.54 9.16 1.94
CA ASP A 24 2.21 8.67 1.58
C ASP A 24 1.80 9.30 0.24
N ALA A 25 1.20 8.51 -0.62
CA ALA A 25 0.81 8.87 -1.97
C ALA A 25 -0.47 8.13 -2.34
N SER A 26 -1.18 8.65 -3.33
CA SER A 26 -2.39 8.00 -3.83
C SER A 26 -2.11 7.36 -5.19
N ALA A 27 -2.58 6.12 -5.36
CA ALA A 27 -2.54 5.40 -6.63
C ALA A 27 -3.94 5.05 -7.11
N THR A 28 -4.08 4.98 -8.44
CA THR A 28 -5.29 4.48 -9.11
C THR A 28 -5.09 3.03 -9.52
N GLY A 29 -6.19 2.36 -9.86
CA GLY A 29 -6.11 1.00 -10.41
C GLY A 29 -7.48 0.36 -10.50
N PRO A 30 -7.63 -0.72 -11.29
CA PRO A 30 -8.88 -1.43 -11.35
C PRO A 30 -9.08 -2.29 -10.10
N GLY A 31 -10.32 -2.68 -9.86
CA GLY A 31 -10.72 -3.73 -8.92
C GLY A 31 -11.94 -4.48 -9.44
N GLY A 32 -12.36 -5.49 -8.67
CA GLY A 32 -13.49 -6.36 -9.00
C GLY A 32 -13.12 -7.49 -9.97
N ASN A 33 -14.14 -8.11 -10.54
CA ASN A 33 -14.00 -9.26 -11.44
C ASN A 33 -15.18 -9.36 -12.43
N GLN A 34 -15.13 -10.36 -13.32
CA GLN A 34 -16.18 -10.62 -14.33
C GLN A 34 -17.60 -10.76 -13.76
N LYS A 35 -17.75 -11.17 -12.49
CA LYS A 35 -19.04 -11.32 -11.83
C LYS A 35 -19.52 -10.02 -11.18
N THR A 36 -18.63 -9.30 -10.48
CA THR A 36 -18.97 -8.05 -9.80
C THR A 36 -18.98 -6.84 -10.72
N GLY A 37 -18.38 -6.96 -11.90
CA GLY A 37 -18.04 -5.84 -12.76
C GLY A 37 -16.71 -5.20 -12.36
N LYS A 38 -16.18 -4.42 -13.30
CA LYS A 38 -14.97 -3.62 -13.11
C LYS A 38 -15.32 -2.29 -12.47
N TYR A 39 -14.53 -1.88 -11.49
CA TYR A 39 -14.53 -0.52 -10.94
C TYR A 39 -13.08 -0.02 -10.83
N ILE A 40 -12.91 1.28 -10.67
CA ILE A 40 -11.61 1.96 -10.64
C ILE A 40 -11.44 2.70 -9.30
N TYR A 41 -10.41 2.33 -8.55
CA TYR A 41 -9.94 3.10 -7.40
C TYR A 41 -9.35 4.43 -7.89
N GLY A 42 -9.75 5.52 -7.23
CA GLY A 42 -9.48 6.90 -7.64
C GLY A 42 -10.56 7.52 -8.54
N THR A 43 -11.56 6.75 -8.96
CA THR A 43 -12.71 7.24 -9.74
C THR A 43 -14.05 6.81 -9.13
N ASP A 44 -14.30 5.49 -9.09
CA ASP A 44 -15.54 4.91 -8.55
C ASP A 44 -15.47 4.74 -7.03
N TYR A 45 -14.26 4.47 -6.52
CA TYR A 45 -13.94 4.38 -5.10
C TYR A 45 -12.74 5.27 -4.76
N ALA A 46 -12.45 5.44 -3.47
CA ALA A 46 -11.27 6.16 -3.00
C ALA A 46 -9.98 5.58 -3.62
N ALA A 47 -8.99 6.44 -3.86
CA ALA A 47 -7.68 6.01 -4.35
C ALA A 47 -6.98 5.09 -3.34
N LEU A 48 -6.05 4.27 -3.83
CA LEU A 48 -5.23 3.39 -3.01
C LEU A 48 -4.21 4.22 -2.23
N ASP A 49 -4.16 4.04 -0.91
CA ASP A 49 -3.19 4.71 -0.02
C ASP A 49 -1.86 3.95 0.00
N VAL A 50 -0.87 4.47 -0.73
CA VAL A 50 0.38 3.78 -1.03
C VAL A 50 1.59 4.58 -0.56
N THR A 51 2.72 3.90 -0.41
CA THR A 51 3.99 4.55 -0.12
C THR A 51 4.77 4.79 -1.42
N GLN A 52 5.21 6.04 -1.66
CA GLN A 52 5.98 6.40 -2.85
C GLN A 52 7.46 6.68 -2.57
N SER A 53 8.32 6.17 -3.45
CA SER A 53 9.75 6.49 -3.53
C SER A 53 10.20 6.72 -4.96
N GLY A 54 10.51 7.97 -5.31
CA GLY A 54 10.77 8.35 -6.70
C GLY A 54 9.52 8.11 -7.55
N SER A 55 9.65 7.34 -8.63
CA SER A 55 8.53 6.91 -9.48
C SER A 55 7.93 5.56 -9.06
N THR A 56 8.41 4.95 -7.98
CA THR A 56 7.94 3.64 -7.52
C THR A 56 6.94 3.79 -6.39
N CYS A 57 5.77 3.18 -6.56
CA CYS A 57 4.73 3.06 -5.56
C CYS A 57 4.75 1.64 -4.99
N THR A 58 4.42 1.51 -3.72
CA THR A 58 4.31 0.22 -3.01
C THR A 58 2.97 0.18 -2.29
N LEU A 59 2.22 -0.92 -2.42
CA LEU A 59 0.95 -1.15 -1.71
C LEU A 59 1.20 -1.39 -0.21
N GLN A 60 1.61 -0.31 0.45
CA GLN A 60 1.96 -0.25 1.85
C GLN A 60 1.60 1.15 2.35
N ASN A 61 0.93 1.22 3.49
CA ASN A 61 0.75 2.43 4.28
C ASN A 61 1.04 2.11 5.76
N THR A 62 0.62 2.95 6.70
CA THR A 62 0.87 2.72 8.13
C THR A 62 0.17 1.45 8.66
N ASN A 63 -0.99 1.10 8.09
CA ASN A 63 -1.89 0.09 8.66
C ASN A 63 -1.94 -1.21 7.85
N VAL A 64 -1.68 -1.15 6.54
CA VAL A 64 -1.86 -2.28 5.61
C VAL A 64 -0.65 -2.43 4.71
N LYS A 65 -0.26 -3.68 4.46
CA LYS A 65 0.82 -4.05 3.54
C LYS A 65 0.46 -5.27 2.71
N THR A 66 0.38 -5.08 1.40
CA THR A 66 -0.07 -6.12 0.48
C THR A 66 1.10 -6.82 -0.18
N TYR A 67 1.15 -8.15 -0.03
CA TYR A 67 2.15 -9.01 -0.64
C TYR A 67 1.58 -9.75 -1.84
N ASN A 68 2.37 -9.83 -2.92
CA ASN A 68 2.12 -10.78 -4.00
C ASN A 68 2.94 -12.05 -3.73
N LEU A 69 2.23 -13.16 -3.47
CA LEU A 69 2.84 -14.48 -3.27
C LEU A 69 3.27 -15.14 -4.58
N ASN A 70 2.86 -14.61 -5.73
CA ASN A 70 3.16 -15.13 -7.06
C ASN A 70 2.90 -16.63 -7.18
N HIS A 71 1.69 -17.06 -6.79
CA HIS A 71 1.25 -18.47 -6.76
C HIS A 71 1.96 -19.38 -5.75
N GLY A 72 2.87 -18.85 -4.94
CA GLY A 72 3.48 -19.56 -3.83
C GLY A 72 2.55 -19.68 -2.61
N THR A 73 2.96 -20.51 -1.65
CA THR A 73 2.28 -20.68 -0.36
C THR A 73 3.02 -20.02 0.80
N SER A 74 4.23 -19.52 0.57
CA SER A 74 5.05 -18.79 1.53
C SER A 74 5.98 -17.82 0.80
N GLY A 75 6.54 -16.86 1.53
CA GLY A 75 7.38 -15.81 0.96
C GLY A 75 6.55 -14.71 0.28
N GLY A 76 6.97 -14.32 -0.92
CA GLY A 76 6.39 -13.21 -1.67
C GLY A 76 7.11 -11.89 -1.45
N SER A 77 6.69 -10.88 -2.22
CA SER A 77 7.22 -9.52 -2.13
C SER A 77 6.08 -8.53 -1.99
N VAL A 78 6.37 -7.41 -1.33
CA VAL A 78 5.43 -6.28 -1.28
C VAL A 78 5.18 -5.82 -2.70
N VAL A 79 3.90 -5.67 -3.05
CA VAL A 79 3.53 -5.22 -4.39
C VAL A 79 4.12 -3.84 -4.63
N SER A 80 4.91 -3.73 -5.70
CA SER A 80 5.50 -2.49 -6.17
C SER A 80 5.22 -2.30 -7.66
N PHE A 81 5.00 -1.06 -8.05
CA PHE A 81 4.66 -0.68 -9.42
C PHE A 81 5.16 0.74 -9.72
N THR A 82 5.20 1.10 -10.99
CA THR A 82 5.48 2.48 -11.39
C THR A 82 4.22 3.31 -11.14
N CYS A 83 4.35 4.36 -10.33
CA CYS A 83 3.24 5.27 -10.05
C CYS A 83 2.69 5.89 -11.35
N SER A 84 1.42 6.28 -11.41
CA SER A 84 0.41 6.26 -10.34
C SER A 84 -0.64 5.17 -10.49
N ASN A 85 -0.52 4.28 -11.50
CA ASN A 85 -1.55 3.29 -11.82
C ASN A 85 -1.05 1.87 -11.56
N SER A 86 -1.78 1.10 -10.75
CA SER A 86 -1.52 -0.32 -10.47
C SER A 86 -2.49 -1.19 -11.28
N ASP A 87 -2.04 -1.85 -12.36
CA ASP A 87 -2.92 -2.57 -13.29
C ASP A 87 -2.35 -3.87 -13.90
N THR A 88 -1.34 -4.47 -13.28
CA THR A 88 -0.54 -5.54 -13.91
C THR A 88 -0.83 -6.97 -13.41
N ASP A 89 -1.80 -7.18 -12.52
CA ASP A 89 -2.01 -8.45 -11.81
C ASP A 89 -3.39 -9.10 -12.07
N ALA A 90 -4.05 -8.74 -13.17
CA ALA A 90 -5.31 -9.35 -13.56
C ALA A 90 -5.17 -10.88 -13.72
N ILE A 91 -6.06 -11.65 -13.10
CA ILE A 91 -6.00 -13.12 -13.12
C ILE A 91 -7.37 -13.76 -12.88
N ASN A 92 -7.63 -14.87 -13.56
CA ASN A 92 -8.83 -15.70 -13.38
C ASN A 92 -10.14 -14.89 -13.36
N GLY A 93 -10.24 -13.90 -14.26
CA GLY A 93 -11.40 -13.02 -14.37
C GLY A 93 -11.45 -11.86 -13.37
N ALA A 94 -10.53 -11.77 -12.41
CA ALA A 94 -10.33 -10.59 -11.57
C ALA A 94 -9.46 -9.54 -12.27
N TYR A 95 -9.74 -8.26 -12.04
CA TYR A 95 -9.01 -7.16 -12.70
C TYR A 95 -7.75 -6.73 -11.95
N SER A 96 -7.74 -6.80 -10.62
CA SER A 96 -6.54 -6.65 -9.79
C SER A 96 -6.82 -7.12 -8.35
N PRO A 97 -6.56 -8.40 -8.03
CA PRO A 97 -6.72 -8.90 -6.67
C PRO A 97 -5.89 -8.15 -5.63
N VAL A 98 -4.69 -7.64 -6.00
CA VAL A 98 -3.84 -6.94 -5.03
C VAL A 98 -4.38 -5.56 -4.67
N ASN A 99 -4.99 -4.84 -5.62
CA ASN A 99 -5.64 -3.56 -5.34
C ASN A 99 -6.84 -3.74 -4.40
N ASP A 100 -7.68 -4.73 -4.69
CA ASP A 100 -8.83 -5.07 -3.83
C ASP A 100 -8.38 -5.47 -2.43
N ALA A 101 -7.36 -6.32 -2.31
CA ALA A 101 -6.82 -6.72 -1.01
C ALA A 101 -6.30 -5.52 -0.21
N HIS A 102 -5.58 -4.60 -0.87
CA HIS A 102 -5.04 -3.43 -0.22
C HIS A 102 -6.14 -2.48 0.28
N HIS A 103 -7.13 -2.18 -0.56
CA HIS A 103 -8.24 -1.32 -0.20
C HIS A 103 -9.08 -1.93 0.93
N PHE A 104 -9.47 -3.21 0.82
CA PHE A 104 -10.31 -3.85 1.82
C PHE A 104 -9.62 -4.03 3.17
N GLY A 105 -8.30 -4.23 3.20
CA GLY A 105 -7.52 -4.18 4.43
C GLY A 105 -7.70 -2.84 5.17
N GLY A 106 -7.67 -1.73 4.41
CA GLY A 106 -7.88 -0.39 4.95
C GLY A 106 -9.30 -0.19 5.47
N VAL A 107 -10.30 -0.59 4.69
CA VAL A 107 -11.72 -0.51 5.10
C VAL A 107 -11.98 -1.28 6.40
N VAL A 108 -11.43 -2.49 6.55
CA VAL A 108 -11.58 -3.27 7.79
C VAL A 108 -10.89 -2.58 8.96
N HIS A 109 -9.67 -2.09 8.79
CA HIS A 109 -8.94 -1.36 9.82
C HIS A 109 -9.73 -0.12 10.30
N ASP A 110 -10.24 0.67 9.37
CA ASP A 110 -10.96 1.91 9.66
C ASP A 110 -12.31 1.64 10.30
N MET A 111 -13.04 0.60 9.84
CA MET A 111 -14.28 0.15 10.46
C MET A 111 -14.08 -0.22 11.94
N TYR A 112 -13.02 -0.97 12.27
CA TYR A 112 -12.72 -1.36 13.65
C TYR A 112 -12.41 -0.16 14.54
N ASN A 113 -11.59 0.78 14.06
CA ASN A 113 -11.31 2.01 14.78
C ASN A 113 -12.58 2.84 15.00
N ALA A 114 -13.41 2.99 13.97
CA ALA A 114 -14.64 3.79 14.04
C ALA A 114 -15.68 3.19 15.00
N TYR A 115 -15.82 1.86 15.04
CA TYR A 115 -16.92 1.21 15.77
C TYR A 115 -16.53 0.69 17.14
N THR A 116 -15.25 0.39 17.36
CA THR A 116 -14.76 -0.17 18.63
C THR A 116 -13.80 0.76 19.36
N GLY A 117 -13.31 1.82 18.69
CA GLY A 117 -12.30 2.74 19.24
C GLY A 117 -10.88 2.16 19.25
N ALA A 118 -10.65 1.03 18.60
CA ALA A 118 -9.35 0.37 18.54
C ALA A 118 -9.13 -0.36 17.19
N PRO A 119 -7.87 -0.54 16.75
CA PRO A 119 -7.56 -1.28 15.53
C PRO A 119 -7.83 -2.79 15.71
N PRO A 120 -8.09 -3.52 14.61
CA PRO A 120 -8.39 -4.96 14.69
C PRO A 120 -7.18 -5.79 15.14
N LEU A 121 -5.96 -5.28 14.88
CA LEU A 121 -4.69 -5.89 15.25
C LEU A 121 -3.80 -4.81 15.87
N ASN A 122 -2.87 -5.22 16.74
CA ASN A 122 -1.83 -4.35 17.31
C ASN A 122 -0.57 -4.27 16.42
N MET A 123 -0.66 -4.78 15.20
CA MET A 123 0.38 -4.81 14.18
C MET A 123 -0.23 -4.50 12.82
N GLN A 124 0.62 -4.20 11.84
CA GLN A 124 0.22 -3.96 10.45
C GLN A 124 -0.46 -5.20 9.86
N LEU A 125 -1.58 -4.98 9.13
CA LEU A 125 -2.30 -5.97 8.34
C LEU A 125 -1.52 -6.39 7.08
#